data_AF-R1FGG5-F1
#
_entry.id   AF-R1FGG5-F1
#
_cell.length_a   1.000
_cell.length_b   1.000
_cell.length_c   1.000
_cell.angle_alpha   90.00
_cell.angle_beta   90.00
_cell.angle_gamma   90.00
#
_symmetry.space_group_name_H-M   'P 1'
#
loop_
_entity.id
_entity.type
_entity.pdbx_description
1 polymer ?
#
loop_
_entity_poly.entity_id
_entity_poly.type
_entity_poly.pdbx_seq_one_letter_code
_entity_poly.pdbx_strand_id
1 'polypeptide(L)'
;MKEIHTKVPIIPIIAKSDTMTSAEKKEFKEWVQQKLQEEEIKIFQFDPSTIDEMSRQAEVATGPPWAVMATKDTTIEDGEVKALRIYDWGAADAANPQHSDLLLRCRS
;
A
#
# COMPACT_ATOMS: atom_id res chain seq x y z
N MET A 1 2.39 19.21 3.05
CA MET A 1 2.04 18.37 4.22
C MET A 1 2.24 19.14 5.54
N LYS A 2 3.35 19.87 5.72
CA LYS A 2 3.62 20.72 6.90
C LYS A 2 2.51 21.69 7.29
N GLU A 3 1.78 22.29 6.36
CA GLU A 3 0.69 23.23 6.73
C GLU A 3 -0.66 22.57 6.99
N ILE A 4 -0.84 21.34 6.48
CA ILE A 4 -2.13 20.65 6.43
C ILE A 4 -2.28 19.67 7.60
N HIS A 5 -1.16 19.13 8.09
CA HIS A 5 -1.14 18.11 9.15
C HIS A 5 -1.74 18.58 10.49
N THR A 6 -1.84 19.90 10.70
CA THR A 6 -2.47 20.49 11.89
C THR A 6 -3.96 20.68 11.76
N LYS A 7 -4.48 20.66 10.52
CA LYS A 7 -5.89 20.95 10.21
C LYS A 7 -6.69 19.68 9.97
N VAL A 8 -6.07 18.65 9.40
CA VAL A 8 -6.73 17.39 9.06
C VAL A 8 -5.81 16.20 9.32
N PRO A 9 -6.38 15.03 9.68
CA PRO A 9 -5.62 13.80 9.78
C PRO A 9 -5.09 13.37 8.41
N ILE A 10 -3.81 13.01 8.34
CA ILE A 10 -3.14 12.63 7.10
C ILE A 10 -2.77 11.16 7.16
N ILE A 11 -3.13 10.41 6.13
CA ILE A 11 -2.74 9.01 5.93
C ILE A 11 -1.72 8.96 4.79
N PRO A 12 -0.45 8.61 5.04
CA PRO A 12 0.55 8.54 3.99
C PRO A 12 0.39 7.25 3.17
N ILE A 13 0.42 7.40 1.84
CA ILE A 13 0.28 6.31 0.88
C ILE A 13 1.38 6.45 -0.18
N ILE A 14 2.10 5.35 -0.44
CA ILE A 14 3.04 5.22 -1.56
C ILE A 14 2.24 4.71 -2.76
N ALA A 15 2.06 5.57 -3.76
CA ALA A 15 1.34 5.21 -4.98
C ALA A 15 2.25 4.47 -5.98
N LYS A 16 1.64 3.71 -6.90
CA LYS A 16 2.33 2.98 -7.97
C LYS A 16 3.44 2.07 -7.43
N SER A 17 3.11 1.26 -6.44
CA SER A 17 4.05 0.35 -5.80
C SER A 17 4.63 -0.73 -6.72
N ASP A 18 4.08 -0.90 -7.94
CA ASP A 18 4.64 -1.72 -9.03
C ASP A 18 5.99 -1.22 -9.54
N THR A 19 6.33 0.06 -9.33
CA THR A 19 7.59 0.60 -9.84
C THR A 19 8.79 0.23 -8.99
N MET A 20 8.58 -0.48 -7.87
CA MET A 20 9.61 -0.82 -6.90
C MET A 20 9.58 -2.31 -6.61
N THR A 21 10.76 -2.89 -6.44
CA THR A 21 10.90 -4.25 -5.92
C THR A 21 10.48 -4.30 -4.44
N SER A 22 10.26 -5.51 -3.90
CA SER A 22 9.92 -5.68 -2.48
C SER A 22 10.99 -5.14 -1.53
N ALA A 23 12.27 -5.17 -1.92
CA ALA A 23 13.38 -4.64 -1.13
C ALA A 23 13.37 -3.11 -1.14
N GLU A 24 13.32 -2.48 -2.32
CA GLU A 24 13.25 -1.03 -2.46
C GLU A 24 12.00 -0.45 -1.78
N LYS A 25 10.87 -1.16 -1.86
CA LYS A 25 9.64 -0.77 -1.17
C LYS A 25 9.82 -0.71 0.35
N LYS A 26 10.52 -1.68 0.94
CA LYS A 26 10.80 -1.71 2.38
C LYS A 26 11.71 -0.53 2.76
N GLU A 27 12.80 -0.33 2.03
CA GLU A 27 13.73 0.78 2.25
C GLU A 27 13.02 2.13 2.11
N PHE A 28 12.15 2.27 1.10
CA PHE A 28 11.40 3.50 0.88
C PHE A 28 10.35 3.75 1.98
N LYS A 29 9.68 2.72 2.48
CA LYS A 29 8.78 2.84 3.64
C LYS A 29 9.53 3.38 4.86
N GLU A 30 10.70 2.81 5.17
CA GLU A 30 11.55 3.25 6.28
C GLU A 30 12.03 4.70 6.07
N TRP A 31 12.48 5.03 4.86
CA TRP A 31 12.90 6.39 4.51
C TRP A 31 11.76 7.43 4.64
N VAL A 32 10.55 7.11 4.18
CA VAL A 32 9.38 7.99 4.32
C VAL A 32 9.03 8.19 5.79
N GLN A 33 9.04 7.13 6.61
CA GLN A 33 8.79 7.22 8.04
C GLN A 33 9.81 8.13 8.74
N GLN A 34 11.10 7.96 8.41
CA GLN A 34 12.16 8.81 8.94
C GLN A 34 11.94 10.28 8.54
N LYS A 35 11.61 10.56 7.28
CA LYS A 35 11.34 11.93 6.81
C LYS A 35 10.14 12.58 7.47
N LEU A 36 9.08 11.81 7.74
CA LEU A 36 7.91 12.30 8.47
C LEU A 36 8.27 12.69 9.92
N GLN A 37 9.14 11.93 10.56
CA GLN A 37 9.64 12.22 11.92
C GLN A 37 10.57 13.44 11.94
N GLU A 38 11.53 13.52 11.02
CA GLU A 38 12.48 14.64 10.91
C GLU A 38 11.77 15.98 10.69
N GLU A 39 10.67 15.97 9.93
CA GLU A 39 9.89 17.15 9.62
C GLU A 39 8.74 17.42 10.61
N GLU A 40 8.67 16.64 11.69
CA GLU A 40 7.66 16.69 12.76
C GLU A 40 6.21 16.67 12.25
N ILE A 41 5.96 15.93 11.16
CA ILE A 41 4.65 15.87 10.53
C ILE A 41 3.78 14.85 11.25
N LYS A 42 2.69 15.31 11.84
CA LYS A 42 1.70 14.44 12.50
C LYS A 42 0.86 13.70 11.45
N ILE A 43 1.02 12.39 11.39
CA ILE A 43 0.14 11.49 10.64
C ILE A 43 -0.95 10.94 11.55
N PHE A 44 -2.03 10.49 10.95
CA PHE A 44 -3.09 9.78 11.68
C PHE A 44 -2.52 8.48 12.26
N GLN A 45 -2.69 8.30 13.57
CA GLN A 45 -2.31 7.10 14.27
C GLN A 45 -3.53 6.20 14.38
N PHE A 46 -3.42 5.01 13.80
CA PHE A 46 -4.42 3.96 13.96
C PHE A 46 -4.22 3.27 15.30
N ASP A 47 -5.31 2.81 15.90
CA ASP A 47 -5.22 2.00 17.11
C ASP A 47 -4.40 0.73 16.82
N PRO A 48 -3.49 0.32 17.73
CA PRO A 48 -2.67 -0.87 17.53
C PRO A 48 -3.48 -2.14 17.27
N SER A 49 -4.67 -2.24 17.85
CA SER A 49 -5.62 -3.34 17.63
C SER A 49 -6.10 -3.40 16.18
N THR A 50 -6.40 -2.25 15.56
CA THR A 50 -6.82 -2.18 14.16
C THR A 50 -5.69 -2.59 13.23
N ILE A 51 -4.46 -2.15 13.51
CA ILE A 51 -3.28 -2.55 12.72
C ILE A 51 -2.98 -4.04 12.83
N ASP A 52 -3.12 -4.63 14.02
CA ASP A 52 -2.97 -6.07 14.24
C ASP A 52 -4.04 -6.86 13.48
N GLU A 53 -5.31 -6.43 13.52
CA GLU A 53 -6.39 -7.06 12.75
C GLU A 53 -6.12 -6.99 11.23
N MET A 54 -5.72 -5.82 10.72
CA MET A 54 -5.34 -5.66 9.31
C MET A 54 -4.15 -6.53 8.93
N SER A 55 -3.14 -6.64 9.81
CA SER A 55 -1.96 -7.46 9.57
C SER A 55 -2.31 -8.95 9.52
N ARG A 56 -3.23 -9.40 10.38
CA ARG A 56 -3.75 -10.77 10.36
C ARG A 56 -4.53 -11.06 9.09
N GLN A 57 -5.37 -10.12 8.64
CA GLN A 57 -6.13 -10.28 7.40
C GLN A 57 -5.23 -10.27 6.16
N ALA A 58 -4.15 -9.49 6.20
CA ALA A 58 -3.14 -9.43 5.14
C ALA A 58 -2.17 -10.61 5.13
N GLU A 59 -2.11 -11.38 6.22
CA GLU A 59 -1.05 -12.35 6.53
C GLU A 59 0.37 -11.73 6.51
N VAL A 60 0.46 -10.40 6.58
CA VAL A 60 1.69 -9.61 6.47
C VAL A 60 1.61 -8.43 7.44
N ALA A 61 2.70 -8.14 8.15
CA ALA A 61 2.79 -6.96 9.00
C ALA A 61 2.54 -5.69 8.17
N THR A 62 1.46 -4.97 8.48
CA THR A 62 1.03 -3.79 7.72
C THR A 62 1.02 -2.55 8.60
N GLY A 63 1.20 -1.38 7.99
CA GLY A 63 1.21 -0.10 8.68
C GLY A 63 1.56 1.04 7.75
N PRO A 64 1.25 2.29 8.12
CA PRO A 64 1.57 3.45 7.30
C PRO A 64 3.10 3.65 7.20
N PRO A 65 3.62 4.02 6.02
CA PRO A 65 2.89 4.27 4.78
C PRO A 65 2.56 2.99 3.99
N TRP A 66 1.31 2.89 3.49
CA TRP A 66 0.87 1.78 2.64
C TRP A 66 1.28 1.97 1.20
N ALA A 67 1.84 0.93 0.59
CA ALA A 67 2.26 0.92 -0.80
C ALA A 67 1.19 0.27 -1.66
N VAL A 68 0.46 1.06 -2.43
CA VAL A 68 -0.72 0.60 -3.18
C VAL A 68 -0.54 0.74 -4.68
N MET A 69 -1.10 -0.25 -5.37
CA MET A 69 -1.32 -0.25 -6.80
C MET A 69 -2.81 -0.41 -7.06
N ALA A 70 -3.34 0.39 -7.98
CA ALA A 70 -4.71 0.27 -8.44
C ALA A 70 -4.73 0.21 -9.96
N THR A 71 -5.59 -0.62 -10.51
CA THR A 71 -5.81 -0.73 -11.95
C THR A 71 -7.30 -0.71 -12.24
N LYS A 72 -7.66 -0.21 -13.42
CA LYS A 72 -9.02 -0.32 -13.97
C LYS A 72 -9.15 -1.55 -14.86
N ASP A 73 -8.03 -2.06 -15.34
CA ASP A 73 -7.98 -3.18 -16.25
C ASP A 73 -8.11 -4.47 -15.46
N THR A 74 -9.01 -5.34 -15.90
CA THR A 74 -9.26 -6.64 -15.31
C THR A 74 -9.16 -7.72 -16.37
N THR A 75 -8.50 -8.83 -16.04
CA THR A 75 -8.39 -10.00 -16.90
C THR A 75 -9.01 -11.20 -16.21
N ILE A 76 -9.47 -12.17 -17.00
CA ILE A 76 -9.98 -13.44 -16.48
C ILE A 76 -8.87 -14.46 -16.62
N GLU A 77 -8.34 -14.93 -15.50
CA GLU A 77 -7.37 -16.02 -15.42
C GLU A 77 -7.94 -17.12 -14.55
N ASP A 78 -7.91 -18.37 -15.02
CA ASP A 78 -8.42 -19.54 -14.28
C ASP A 78 -9.89 -19.41 -13.82
N GLY A 79 -10.69 -18.60 -14.52
CA GLY A 79 -12.09 -18.34 -14.18
C GLY A 79 -12.29 -17.26 -13.10
N GLU A 80 -11.22 -16.67 -12.58
CA GLU A 80 -11.25 -15.56 -11.63
C GLU A 80 -10.94 -14.22 -12.31
N VAL A 81 -11.67 -13.17 -11.92
CA VAL A 81 -11.40 -11.80 -12.38
C VAL A 81 -10.26 -11.22 -11.55
N LYS A 82 -9.11 -11.00 -12.18
CA LYS A 82 -7.94 -10.39 -11.55
C LYS A 82 -7.73 -8.96 -12.05
N ALA A 83 -7.37 -8.07 -11.13
CA ALA A 83 -7.03 -6.69 -11.43
C ALA A 83 -5.53 -6.60 -11.75
N LEU A 84 -5.17 -6.75 -13.02
CA LEU A 84 -3.79 -6.77 -13.50
C LEU A 84 -3.40 -5.49 -14.24
N ARG A 85 -2.14 -5.07 -14.11
CA ARG A 85 -1.47 -4.16 -15.04
C ARG A 85 -0.53 -4.95 -15.93
N ILE A 86 -0.67 -4.82 -17.24
CA ILE A 86 0.16 -5.54 -18.20
C ILE A 86 1.25 -4.60 -18.75
N TYR A 87 2.48 -5.07 -18.70
CA TYR A 87 3.67 -4.46 -19.27
C TYR A 87 4.31 -5.43 -20.28
N ASP A 88 5.14 -4.91 -21.18
CA ASP A 88 5.84 -5.74 -22.17
C ASP A 88 6.76 -6.80 -21.52
N TRP A 89 7.20 -6.56 -20.28
CA TRP A 89 8.07 -7.43 -19.50
C TRP A 89 7.35 -8.28 -18.44
N GLY A 90 6.02 -8.17 -18.30
CA GLY A 90 5.27 -8.97 -17.33
C GLY A 90 3.97 -8.31 -16.87
N ALA A 91 3.29 -8.96 -15.92
CA ALA A 91 2.04 -8.47 -15.34
C ALA A 91 2.19 -8.22 -13.84
N ALA A 92 1.60 -7.12 -13.36
CA ALA A 92 1.56 -6.76 -11.96
C ALA A 92 0.13 -6.89 -11.43
N ASP A 93 -0.07 -7.86 -10.55
CA ASP A 93 -1.35 -8.08 -9.85
C ASP A 93 -1.53 -7.12 -8.68
N ALA A 94 -2.62 -6.34 -8.70
CA ALA A 94 -2.95 -5.39 -7.65
C ALA A 94 -3.42 -6.05 -6.34
N ALA A 95 -3.87 -7.31 -6.39
CA ALA A 95 -4.28 -8.09 -5.22
C ALA A 95 -3.12 -8.88 -4.58
N ASN A 96 -1.96 -8.94 -5.24
CA ASN A 96 -0.79 -9.65 -4.72
C ASN A 96 -0.07 -8.80 -3.64
N PRO A 97 0.10 -9.31 -2.41
CA PRO A 97 0.80 -8.61 -1.32
C PRO A 97 2.25 -8.20 -1.65
N GLN A 98 2.92 -8.91 -2.55
CA GLN A 98 4.26 -8.55 -3.01
C GLN A 98 4.25 -7.26 -3.82
N HIS A 99 3.18 -7.00 -4.55
CA HIS A 99 3.02 -5.85 -5.43
C HIS A 99 2.31 -4.68 -4.76
N SER A 100 1.34 -4.95 -3.89
CA SER A 100 0.44 -3.94 -3.31
C SER A 100 -0.02 -4.36 -1.91
N ASP A 101 -0.11 -3.39 -0.99
CA ASP A 101 -0.75 -3.56 0.32
C ASP A 101 -2.29 -3.45 0.23
N LEU A 102 -2.83 -3.29 -0.99
CA LEU A 102 -4.26 -3.15 -1.22
C LEU A 102 -4.95 -4.52 -1.09
N LEU A 103 -5.56 -4.77 0.08
CA LEU A 103 -6.34 -5.98 0.36
C LEU A 103 -7.74 -5.95 -0.29
N LEU A 104 -7.85 -5.57 -1.56
CA LEU A 104 -9.11 -5.70 -2.31
C LEU A 104 -9.33 -7.18 -2.64
N ARG A 105 -9.81 -7.96 -1.68
CA ARG A 105 -10.67 -9.10 -2.00
C ARG A 105 -12.05 -8.53 -2.30
N CYS A 106 -12.38 -8.34 -3.58
CA CYS A 106 -13.77 -8.22 -3.98
C CYS A 106 -14.49 -9.50 -3.54
N ARG A 107 -15.24 -9.43 -2.43
CA ARG A 107 -16.23 -10.46 -2.12
C ARG A 107 -17.36 -10.31 -3.13
N SER A 108 -17.58 -11.37 -3.90
CA SER A 108 -18.79 -11.60 -4.70
C SER A 108 -20.02 -11.67 -3.80
#